data_AF-A0A973H2C2-F1
#
_entry.id   AF-A0A973H2C2-F1
#
_cell.length_a   1.000
_cell.length_b   1.000
_cell.length_c   1.000
_cell.angle_alpha   90.00
_cell.angle_beta   90.00
_cell.angle_gamma   90.00
#
_symmetry.space_group_name_H-M   'P 1'
#
loop_
_entity.id
_entity.type
_entity.pdbx_description
1 polymer ?
#
loop_
_entity_poly.entity_id
_entity_poly.type
_entity_poly.pdbx_seq_one_letter_code
_entity_poly.pdbx_strand_id
1 'polypeptide(L)'
;MLRGSKVGLRARHEDDVPVLQAELYDDVVNTSRADGRPWRPIPPGPGGKFVADPTDQDNLPFSVVDLESGELVGAATLWGVDTHNRFAHIGLGLLSSARGKGYGTDVVAVLCHYGFVVRGLHRLQIETLSDNIPMLRSAERNGFVREGVLRSAAWVLGEFMDEVILGLLAEEWKQGVQE
;
A
#
# COMPACT_ATOMS: atom_id res chain seq x y z
N MET A 1 -15.14 4.97 -6.74
CA MET A 1 -13.93 5.53 -6.11
C MET A 1 -14.16 5.58 -4.61
N LEU A 2 -13.25 5.00 -3.82
CA LEU A 2 -13.24 5.11 -2.36
C LEU A 2 -12.64 6.48 -1.99
N ARG A 3 -13.14 7.12 -0.94
CA ARG A 3 -12.73 8.48 -0.55
C ARG A 3 -12.24 8.50 0.90
N GLY A 4 -11.08 9.11 1.11
CA GLY A 4 -10.57 9.54 2.41
C GLY A 4 -10.82 11.03 2.64
N SER A 5 -10.06 11.62 3.55
CA SER A 5 -10.10 13.05 3.83
C SER A 5 -9.34 13.90 2.81
N LYS A 6 -8.31 13.32 2.19
CA LYS A 6 -7.39 13.96 1.25
C LYS A 6 -7.25 13.18 -0.06
N VAL A 7 -7.30 11.85 -0.01
CA VAL A 7 -7.08 11.00 -1.19
C VAL A 7 -8.31 10.24 -1.63
N GLY A 8 -8.40 9.98 -2.94
CA GLY A 8 -9.32 9.02 -3.54
C GLY A 8 -8.57 7.78 -4.00
N LEU A 9 -9.13 6.60 -3.76
CA LEU A 9 -8.67 5.35 -4.34
C LEU A 9 -9.64 4.91 -5.44
N ARG A 10 -9.15 4.85 -6.68
CA ARG A 10 -9.89 4.37 -7.84
C ARG A 10 -9.21 3.17 -8.49
N ALA A 11 -9.95 2.47 -9.35
CA ALA A 11 -9.37 1.44 -10.20
C ALA A 11 -8.16 2.01 -10.96
N ARG A 12 -7.13 1.17 -11.14
CA ARG A 12 -5.95 1.53 -11.95
C ARG A 12 -6.40 1.83 -13.38
N HIS A 13 -6.07 3.00 -13.90
CA HIS A 13 -6.24 3.30 -15.32
C HIS A 13 -4.94 3.02 -16.07
N GLU A 14 -5.05 2.68 -17.35
CA GLU A 14 -3.89 2.42 -18.21
C GLU A 14 -2.95 3.62 -18.27
N ASP A 15 -3.49 4.85 -18.29
CA ASP A 15 -2.71 6.09 -18.32
C ASP A 15 -1.91 6.36 -17.03
N ASP A 16 -2.28 5.73 -15.90
CA ASP A 16 -1.52 5.87 -14.66
C ASP A 16 -0.25 5.00 -14.67
N VAL A 17 -0.26 3.90 -15.44
CA VAL A 17 0.80 2.88 -15.40
C VAL A 17 2.17 3.45 -15.78
N PRO A 18 2.33 4.24 -16.87
CA PRO A 18 3.63 4.81 -17.23
C PRO A 18 4.20 5.73 -16.14
N VAL A 19 3.36 6.53 -15.48
CA VAL A 19 3.79 7.43 -14.41
C VAL A 19 4.29 6.64 -13.21
N LEU A 20 3.55 5.61 -12.79
CA LEU A 20 3.92 4.78 -11.65
C LEU A 20 5.17 3.94 -11.95
N GLN A 21 5.29 3.44 -13.18
CA GLN A 21 6.49 2.75 -13.63
C GLN A 21 7.71 3.67 -13.49
N ALA A 22 7.67 4.86 -14.08
CA ALA A 22 8.80 5.79 -14.07
C ALA A 22 9.14 6.32 -12.67
N GLU A 23 8.14 6.71 -11.89
CA GLU A 23 8.34 7.43 -10.62
C GLU A 23 8.43 6.52 -9.39
N LEU A 24 7.94 5.27 -9.47
CA LEU A 24 8.00 4.32 -8.35
C LEU A 24 8.89 3.12 -8.65
N TYR A 25 8.71 2.46 -9.81
CA TYR A 25 9.41 1.21 -10.11
C TYR A 25 10.83 1.45 -10.62
N ASP A 26 11.03 2.43 -11.50
CA ASP A 26 12.33 2.73 -12.09
C ASP A 26 13.26 3.48 -11.11
N ASP A 27 12.72 4.02 -10.01
CA ASP A 27 13.51 4.32 -8.80
C ASP A 27 13.92 3.00 -8.12
N VAL A 28 15.08 2.48 -8.55
CA VAL A 28 15.64 1.20 -8.08
C VAL A 28 15.87 1.20 -6.58
N VAL A 29 16.29 2.34 -6.01
CA VAL A 29 16.53 2.47 -4.56
C VAL A 29 15.22 2.33 -3.81
N ASN A 30 14.19 3.06 -4.24
CA ASN A 30 12.86 2.99 -3.63
C ASN A 30 12.22 1.60 -3.80
N THR A 31 12.31 1.00 -4.99
CA THR A 31 11.73 -0.32 -5.26
C THR A 31 12.42 -1.43 -4.47
N SER A 32 13.75 -1.40 -4.36
CA SER A 32 14.51 -2.37 -3.57
C SER A 32 14.19 -2.31 -2.07
N ARG A 33 13.52 -1.25 -1.61
CA ARG A 33 13.07 -1.09 -0.23
C ARG A 33 11.58 -1.41 -0.04
N ALA A 34 10.81 -1.45 -1.13
CA ALA A 34 9.36 -1.59 -1.11
C ALA A 34 8.88 -2.96 -1.61
N ASP A 35 9.73 -3.70 -2.32
CA ASP A 35 9.42 -5.01 -2.90
C ASP A 35 10.25 -6.11 -2.22
N GLY A 36 9.59 -7.21 -1.85
CA GLY A 36 10.28 -8.40 -1.35
C GLY A 36 11.01 -9.18 -2.45
N ARG A 37 10.82 -8.82 -3.72
CA ARG A 37 11.49 -9.42 -4.88
C ARG A 37 12.60 -8.52 -5.43
N PRO A 38 13.68 -9.09 -5.97
CA PRO A 38 14.72 -8.31 -6.64
C PRO A 38 14.14 -7.46 -7.78
N TRP A 39 14.58 -6.21 -7.85
CA TRP A 39 14.29 -5.34 -8.99
C TRP A 39 14.78 -5.98 -10.29
N ARG A 40 14.01 -5.81 -11.36
CA ARG A 40 14.35 -6.27 -12.72
C ARG A 40 14.05 -5.18 -13.74
N PRO A 41 14.81 -5.05 -14.83
CA PRO A 41 14.50 -4.11 -15.89
C PRO A 41 13.25 -4.59 -16.65
N ILE A 42 12.08 -4.05 -16.29
CA ILE A 42 10.81 -4.34 -16.94
C ILE A 42 10.53 -3.21 -17.94
N PRO A 43 10.42 -3.48 -19.25
CA PRO A 43 10.07 -2.45 -20.21
C PRO A 43 8.60 -2.01 -20.01
N PRO A 44 8.25 -0.76 -20.39
CA PRO A 44 6.85 -0.34 -20.43
C PRO A 44 6.01 -1.29 -21.30
N GLY A 45 4.84 -1.68 -20.80
CA GLY A 45 3.94 -2.57 -21.54
C GLY A 45 3.06 -3.44 -20.65
N PRO A 46 2.34 -4.42 -21.24
CA PRO A 46 1.32 -5.23 -20.55
C PRO A 46 1.84 -6.11 -19.39
N GLY A 47 3.15 -6.32 -19.31
CA GLY A 47 3.81 -7.05 -18.21
C GLY A 47 4.40 -6.16 -17.11
N GLY A 48 4.10 -4.86 -17.13
CA GLY A 48 4.59 -3.89 -16.16
C GLY A 48 4.10 -4.18 -14.74
N LYS A 49 4.89 -3.81 -13.73
CA LYS A 49 4.56 -4.07 -12.31
C LYS A 49 3.22 -3.46 -11.87
N PHE A 50 2.84 -2.31 -12.45
CA PHE A 50 1.62 -1.60 -12.06
C PHE A 50 0.41 -1.89 -12.97
N VAL A 51 0.55 -2.79 -13.95
CA VAL A 51 -0.58 -3.26 -14.76
C VAL A 51 -1.51 -4.08 -13.87
N ALA A 52 -2.80 -3.74 -13.88
CA ALA A 52 -3.80 -4.48 -13.14
C ALA A 52 -4.30 -5.67 -13.97
N ASP A 53 -4.37 -6.85 -13.36
CA ASP A 53 -5.08 -8.00 -13.90
C ASP A 53 -6.49 -8.04 -13.29
N PRO A 54 -7.55 -7.80 -14.06
CA PRO A 54 -8.92 -7.80 -13.53
C PRO A 54 -9.42 -9.19 -13.13
N THR A 55 -8.69 -10.27 -13.49
CA THR A 55 -9.03 -11.64 -13.11
C THR A 55 -8.39 -12.07 -11.78
N ASP A 56 -7.39 -11.31 -11.31
CA ASP A 56 -6.74 -11.54 -10.02
C ASP A 56 -7.63 -11.02 -8.89
N GLN A 57 -8.20 -11.94 -8.12
CA GLN A 57 -9.06 -11.61 -6.97
C GLN A 57 -8.27 -11.45 -5.67
N ASP A 58 -7.00 -11.85 -5.67
CA ASP A 58 -6.12 -11.91 -4.51
C ASP A 58 -5.25 -10.65 -4.41
N ASN A 59 -5.09 -9.92 -5.52
CA ASN A 59 -4.37 -8.66 -5.59
C ASN A 59 -5.23 -7.56 -6.23
N LEU A 60 -5.49 -6.51 -5.46
CA LEU A 60 -6.46 -5.46 -5.79
C LEU A 60 -5.75 -4.12 -5.86
N PRO A 61 -5.16 -3.76 -7.01
CA PRO A 61 -4.43 -2.52 -7.17
C PRO A 61 -5.37 -1.32 -7.33
N PHE A 62 -4.97 -0.20 -6.72
CA PHE A 62 -5.63 1.09 -6.82
C PHE A 62 -4.67 2.20 -7.26
N SER A 63 -5.19 3.13 -8.06
CA SER A 63 -4.59 4.45 -8.24
C SER A 63 -5.04 5.36 -7.10
N VAL A 64 -4.07 6.05 -6.51
CA VAL A 64 -4.29 7.04 -5.46
C VAL A 64 -4.24 8.41 -6.11
N VAL A 65 -5.34 9.16 -5.98
CA VAL A 65 -5.44 10.54 -6.47
C VAL A 65 -5.64 11.51 -5.33
N ASP A 66 -5.12 12.71 -5.45
CA ASP A 66 -5.46 13.82 -4.57
C ASP A 66 -6.90 14.29 -4.86
N LEU A 67 -7.73 14.44 -3.83
CA LEU A 67 -9.14 14.81 -4.01
C LEU A 67 -9.33 16.27 -4.40
N GLU A 68 -8.37 17.14 -4.08
CA GLU A 68 -8.44 18.57 -4.41
C GLU A 68 -8.06 18.81 -5.87
N SER A 69 -6.89 18.34 -6.30
CA SER A 69 -6.39 18.55 -7.67
C SER A 69 -6.85 17.49 -8.68
N GLY A 70 -7.20 16.29 -8.23
CA GLY A 70 -7.46 15.13 -9.09
C GLY A 70 -6.18 14.46 -9.61
N GLU A 71 -5.00 14.96 -9.24
CA GLU A 71 -3.71 14.44 -9.72
C GLU A 71 -3.41 13.05 -9.15
N LEU A 72 -2.73 12.23 -9.95
CA LEU A 72 -2.20 10.96 -9.49
C LEU A 72 -1.08 11.21 -8.47
N VAL A 73 -1.23 10.67 -7.26
CA VAL A 73 -0.24 10.83 -6.18
C VAL A 73 0.41 9.51 -5.77
N GLY A 74 -0.03 8.39 -6.33
CA GLY A 74 0.66 7.11 -6.18
C GLY A 74 -0.20 5.88 -6.45
N ALA A 75 0.23 4.77 -5.87
CA ALA A 75 -0.40 3.47 -5.95
C ALA A 75 -0.68 2.92 -4.54
N ALA A 76 -1.77 2.17 -4.44
CA ALA A 76 -2.14 1.39 -3.27
C ALA A 76 -2.53 -0.01 -3.73
N THR A 77 -2.45 -0.99 -2.85
CA THR A 77 -2.95 -2.34 -3.12
C THR A 77 -3.43 -3.00 -1.84
N LEU A 78 -4.45 -3.84 -1.98
CA LEU A 78 -4.77 -4.88 -1.02
C LEU A 78 -4.39 -6.22 -1.65
N TRP A 79 -3.48 -6.99 -1.05
CA TRP A 79 -2.93 -8.20 -1.66
C TRP A 79 -2.92 -9.39 -0.70
N GLY A 80 -2.79 -10.60 -1.26
CA GLY A 80 -2.82 -11.83 -0.47
C GLY A 80 -4.18 -12.04 0.19
N VAL A 81 -5.26 -11.72 -0.53
CA VAL A 81 -6.61 -11.82 0.02
C VAL A 81 -6.96 -13.29 0.25
N ASP A 82 -7.13 -13.64 1.52
CA ASP A 82 -7.62 -14.95 1.93
C ASP A 82 -9.09 -14.82 2.32
N THR A 83 -9.98 -15.41 1.52
CA THR A 83 -11.42 -15.37 1.78
C THR A 83 -11.87 -16.31 2.89
N HIS A 84 -11.10 -17.36 3.18
CA HIS A 84 -11.40 -18.30 4.26
C HIS A 84 -11.05 -17.68 5.61
N ASN A 85 -9.82 -17.20 5.75
CA ASN A 85 -9.32 -16.57 6.97
C ASN A 85 -9.69 -15.08 7.08
N ARG A 86 -10.30 -14.52 6.03
CA ARG A 86 -10.74 -13.12 5.96
C ARG A 86 -9.58 -12.16 6.27
N PHE A 87 -8.48 -12.33 5.55
CA PHE A 87 -7.21 -11.64 5.78
C PHE A 87 -6.70 -10.99 4.50
N ALA A 88 -5.99 -9.87 4.61
CA ALA A 88 -5.20 -9.32 3.50
C ALA A 88 -4.09 -8.38 3.99
N HIS A 89 -3.10 -8.16 3.13
CA HIS A 89 -2.06 -7.17 3.33
C HIS A 89 -2.42 -5.82 2.68
N ILE A 90 -1.95 -4.74 3.27
CA ILE A 90 -1.99 -3.38 2.72
C ILE A 90 -0.61 -3.00 2.20
N GLY A 91 -0.54 -2.48 0.98
CA GLY A 91 0.64 -1.86 0.41
C GLY A 91 0.34 -0.50 -0.22
N LEU A 92 1.30 0.42 -0.19
CA LEU A 92 1.23 1.68 -0.91
C LEU A 92 2.61 2.20 -1.30
N GLY A 93 2.65 2.97 -2.39
CA GLY A 93 3.80 3.74 -2.83
C GLY A 93 3.34 5.11 -3.31
N LEU A 94 3.88 6.17 -2.72
CA LEU A 94 3.56 7.55 -3.08
C LEU A 94 4.66 8.14 -3.95
N LEU A 95 4.26 8.92 -4.95
CA LEU A 95 5.17 9.70 -5.77
C LEU A 95 6.01 10.62 -4.88
N SER A 96 7.24 10.92 -5.30
CA SER A 96 8.17 11.77 -4.55
C SER A 96 7.53 13.11 -4.14
N SER A 97 6.82 13.75 -5.06
CA SER A 97 6.09 15.02 -4.88
C SER A 97 4.91 14.95 -3.91
N ALA A 98 4.42 13.75 -3.59
CA ALA A 98 3.26 13.49 -2.74
C ALA A 98 3.62 13.13 -1.29
N ARG A 99 4.91 12.84 -1.01
CA ARG A 99 5.37 12.44 0.33
C ARG A 99 5.32 13.61 1.32
N GLY A 100 5.18 13.29 2.61
CA GLY A 100 5.16 14.30 3.69
C GLY A 100 3.87 15.11 3.84
N LYS A 101 2.88 14.95 2.94
CA LYS A 101 1.61 15.71 2.94
C LYS A 101 0.47 15.06 3.74
N GLY A 102 0.74 13.92 4.37
CA GLY A 102 -0.24 13.12 5.11
C GLY A 102 -1.05 12.13 4.27
N TYR A 103 -0.82 12.05 2.95
CA TYR A 103 -1.51 11.11 2.06
C TYR A 103 -1.33 9.65 2.47
N GLY A 104 -0.14 9.24 2.92
CA GLY A 104 0.10 7.84 3.31
C GLY A 104 -0.80 7.36 4.44
N THR A 105 -1.02 8.21 5.45
CA THR A 105 -1.94 7.91 6.56
C THR A 105 -3.39 7.81 6.07
N ASP A 106 -3.80 8.70 5.17
CA ASP A 106 -5.16 8.73 4.62
C ASP A 106 -5.42 7.54 3.67
N VAL A 107 -4.43 7.13 2.86
CA VAL A 107 -4.49 5.90 2.04
C VAL A 107 -4.73 4.67 2.90
N VAL A 108 -3.97 4.52 4.00
CA VAL A 108 -4.14 3.39 4.93
C VAL A 108 -5.55 3.40 5.53
N ALA A 109 -6.08 4.57 5.91
CA ALA A 109 -7.44 4.69 6.43
C ALA A 109 -8.50 4.21 5.41
N VAL A 110 -8.35 4.63 4.15
CA VAL A 110 -9.27 4.23 3.06
C VAL A 110 -9.20 2.73 2.79
N LEU A 111 -8.01 2.14 2.81
CA LEU A 111 -7.84 0.69 2.66
C LEU A 111 -8.39 -0.09 3.84
N CYS A 112 -8.29 0.44 5.07
CA CYS A 112 -8.95 -0.16 6.24
C CYS A 112 -10.47 -0.21 6.06
N HIS A 113 -11.06 0.92 5.66
CA HIS A 113 -12.49 0.96 5.36
C HIS A 113 -12.87 -0.03 4.24
N TYR A 114 -12.09 -0.09 3.16
CA TYR A 114 -12.34 -1.06 2.10
C TYR A 114 -12.24 -2.52 2.59
N GLY A 115 -11.18 -2.85 3.34
CA GLY A 115 -10.95 -4.19 3.86
C GLY A 115 -12.06 -4.63 4.83
N PHE A 116 -12.36 -3.82 5.84
CA PHE A 116 -13.30 -4.21 6.90
C PHE A 116 -14.76 -4.04 6.49
N VAL A 117 -15.13 -2.91 5.86
CA VAL A 117 -16.55 -2.60 5.56
C VAL A 117 -16.98 -3.21 4.24
N VAL A 118 -16.20 -2.99 3.17
CA VAL A 118 -16.61 -3.41 1.81
C VAL A 118 -16.32 -4.88 1.58
N ARG A 119 -15.17 -5.37 2.03
CA ARG A 119 -14.73 -6.76 1.83
C ARG A 119 -15.03 -7.68 2.99
N GLY A 120 -15.48 -7.15 4.13
CA GLY A 120 -15.81 -7.95 5.30
C GLY A 120 -14.62 -8.74 5.81
N LEU A 121 -13.39 -8.24 5.68
CA LEU A 121 -12.21 -8.89 6.24
C LEU A 121 -12.26 -8.84 7.77
N HIS A 122 -11.61 -9.80 8.41
CA HIS A 122 -11.45 -9.87 9.85
C HIS A 122 -10.13 -9.21 10.29
N ARG A 123 -9.11 -9.25 9.43
CA ARG A 123 -7.76 -8.79 9.77
C ARG A 123 -7.06 -8.15 8.57
N LEU A 124 -6.32 -7.08 8.85
CA LEU A 124 -5.41 -6.44 7.90
C LEU A 124 -3.99 -6.43 8.45
N GLN A 125 -3.01 -6.55 7.56
CA GLN A 125 -1.59 -6.56 7.91
C GLN A 125 -0.78 -5.61 7.05
N ILE A 126 0.24 -5.01 7.66
CA ILE A 126 1.26 -4.23 6.99
C ILE A 126 2.61 -4.84 7.38
N GLU A 127 3.45 -5.04 6.37
CA GLU A 127 4.85 -5.40 6.53
C GLU A 127 5.69 -4.28 5.96
N THR A 128 6.70 -3.85 6.71
CA THR A 128 7.58 -2.77 6.27
C THR A 128 8.94 -2.89 6.93
N LEU A 129 9.98 -2.37 6.28
CA LEU A 129 11.30 -2.21 6.89
C LEU A 129 11.20 -1.48 8.23
N SER A 130 11.98 -1.94 9.21
CA SER A 130 12.06 -1.40 10.56
C SER A 130 12.46 0.08 10.63
N ASP A 131 13.14 0.60 9.61
CA ASP A 131 13.53 2.00 9.50
C ASP A 131 12.55 2.86 8.68
N ASN A 132 11.47 2.28 8.15
CA ASN A 132 10.43 3.00 7.41
C ASN A 132 9.47 3.73 8.37
N ILE A 133 10.02 4.71 9.09
CA ILE A 133 9.29 5.53 10.06
C ILE A 133 7.99 6.15 9.49
N PRO A 134 7.95 6.65 8.22
CA PRO A 134 6.71 7.18 7.65
C PRO A 134 5.58 6.13 7.58
N MET A 135 5.90 4.90 7.21
CA MET A 135 4.91 3.82 7.11
C MET A 135 4.47 3.35 8.50
N LEU A 136 5.42 3.14 9.42
CA LEU A 136 5.13 2.77 10.81
C LEU A 136 4.17 3.78 11.46
N ARG A 137 4.44 5.08 11.33
CA ARG A 137 3.54 6.14 11.85
C ARG A 137 2.18 6.14 11.17
N SER A 138 2.12 5.87 9.87
CA SER A 138 0.86 5.82 9.13
C SER A 138 -0.01 4.65 9.57
N ALA A 139 0.59 3.49 9.83
CA ALA A 139 -0.08 2.31 10.37
C ALA A 139 -0.55 2.56 11.82
N GLU A 140 0.33 3.00 12.71
CA GLU A 140 0.02 3.26 14.13
C GLU A 140 -1.11 4.29 14.30
N ARG A 141 -1.14 5.34 13.46
CA ARG A 141 -2.24 6.33 13.46
C ARG A 141 -3.60 5.76 13.07
N ASN A 142 -3.62 4.67 12.31
CA ASN A 142 -4.83 3.96 11.92
C ASN A 142 -5.19 2.82 12.88
N GLY A 143 -4.49 2.72 14.02
CA GLY A 143 -4.76 1.75 15.07
C GLY A 143 -4.02 0.43 14.92
N PHE A 144 -3.15 0.27 13.91
CA PHE A 144 -2.33 -0.94 13.81
C PHE A 144 -1.37 -1.05 15.00
N VAL A 145 -1.20 -2.28 15.46
CA VAL A 145 -0.26 -2.63 16.53
C VAL A 145 0.92 -3.41 15.96
N ARG A 146 2.11 -3.21 16.54
CA ARG A 146 3.29 -4.01 16.20
C ARG A 146 3.17 -5.38 16.85
N GLU A 147 3.25 -6.43 16.05
CA GLU A 147 3.08 -7.81 16.54
C GLU A 147 4.39 -8.59 16.53
N GLY A 148 5.35 -8.19 15.69
CA GLY A 148 6.63 -8.87 15.60
C GLY A 148 7.65 -8.14 14.75
N VAL A 149 8.89 -8.62 14.84
CA VAL A 149 10.00 -8.22 13.99
C VAL A 149 10.62 -9.48 13.39
N LEU A 150 10.65 -9.54 12.06
CA LEU A 150 11.36 -10.55 11.31
C LEU A 150 12.82 -10.08 11.13
N ARG A 151 13.74 -10.72 11.85
CA ARG A 151 15.16 -10.34 11.82
C ARG A 151 15.78 -10.74 10.49
N SER A 152 16.49 -9.80 9.85
CA SER A 152 17.22 -10.02 8.59
C SER A 152 16.36 -10.64 7.49
N ALA A 153 15.10 -10.19 7.36
CA ALA A 153 14.12 -10.76 6.45
C ALA A 153 14.16 -10.14 5.04
N ALA A 154 14.55 -8.87 4.94
CA ALA A 154 14.56 -8.13 3.68
C ALA A 154 15.98 -7.97 3.14
N TRP A 155 16.23 -8.35 1.89
CA TRP A 155 17.45 -7.98 1.18
C TRP A 155 17.29 -6.59 0.55
N VAL A 156 18.03 -5.61 1.05
CA VAL A 156 17.94 -4.22 0.61
C VAL A 156 19.33 -3.71 0.27
N LEU A 157 19.58 -3.45 -1.02
CA LEU A 157 20.78 -2.75 -1.52
C LEU A 157 22.12 -3.25 -0.94
N GLY A 158 22.28 -4.57 -0.76
CA GLY A 158 23.54 -5.17 -0.31
C GLY A 158 23.58 -5.61 1.15
N GLU A 159 22.53 -5.35 1.92
CA GLU A 159 22.42 -5.78 3.32
C GLU A 159 21.07 -6.40 3.64
N PHE A 160 21.03 -7.22 4.69
CA PHE A 160 19.78 -7.73 5.23
C PHE A 160 19.25 -6.78 6.31
N MET A 161 17.98 -6.39 6.16
CA MET A 161 17.27 -5.50 7.08
C MET A 161 16.15 -6.24 7.80
N ASP A 162 15.82 -5.76 9.00
CA ASP A 162 14.68 -6.26 9.76
C ASP A 162 13.36 -5.69 9.22
N GLU A 163 12.33 -6.52 9.17
CA GLU A 163 10.96 -6.13 8.84
C GLU A 163 10.08 -6.15 10.08
N VAL A 164 9.16 -5.20 10.17
CA VAL A 164 8.17 -5.09 11.24
C VAL A 164 6.83 -5.55 10.69
N ILE A 165 6.18 -6.45 11.44
CA ILE A 165 4.81 -6.90 11.18
C ILE A 165 3.86 -6.07 12.04
N LEU A 166 2.88 -5.44 11.39
CA LEU A 166 1.81 -4.72 12.05
C LEU A 166 0.45 -5.32 11.67
N GLY A 167 -0.39 -5.55 12.67
CA GLY A 167 -1.74 -6.10 12.51
C GLY A 167 -2.80 -5.13 12.99
N LEU A 168 -3.99 -5.24 12.41
CA LEU A 168 -5.21 -4.59 12.87
C LEU A 168 -6.39 -5.54 12.70
N LEU A 169 -7.14 -5.77 13.79
CA LEU A 169 -8.36 -6.56 13.76
C LEU A 169 -9.59 -5.68 13.51
N ALA A 170 -10.60 -6.23 12.86
CA ALA A 170 -11.83 -5.53 12.53
C ALA A 170 -12.56 -4.98 13.78
N GLU A 171 -12.45 -5.66 14.93
CA GLU A 171 -13.06 -5.23 16.20
C GLU A 171 -12.31 -4.08 16.88
N GLU A 172 -11.02 -3.93 16.60
CA GLU A 172 -10.17 -2.87 17.14
C GLU A 172 -10.26 -1.60 16.27
N TRP A 173 -10.64 -1.78 15.01
CA TRP A 173 -10.75 -0.68 14.05
C TRP A 173 -11.89 0.26 14.42
N LYS A 174 -11.53 1.44 14.91
CA LYS A 174 -12.45 2.54 15.14
C LYS A 174 -12.55 3.32 13.84
N GLN A 175 -13.70 3.21 13.17
CA GLN A 175 -14.03 4.12 12.08
C GLN A 175 -13.96 5.54 12.65
N GLY A 176 -13.10 6.39 12.08
CA GLY A 176 -13.07 7.80 12.43
C GLY A 176 -14.48 8.34 12.27
N VAL A 177 -15.09 8.78 13.37
CA VAL A 177 -16.44 9.37 13.38
C VAL A 177 -16.38 10.57 12.44
N GLN A 178 -16.94 10.42 11.25
CA GLN A 178 -17.33 11.54 10.41
C GLN A 178 -18.68 12.00 10.95
N GLU A 179 -18.63 12.86 11.97
CA GLU A 179 -19.73 13.79 12.29
C GLU A 179 -19.63 15.02 11.37
#